data_AF-A0AAV5F912-F1
#
_entry.id   AF-A0AAV5F912-F1
#
_cell.length_a   1.000
_cell.length_b   1.000
_cell.length_c   1.000
_cell.angle_alpha   90.00
_cell.angle_beta   90.00
_cell.angle_gamma   90.00
#
_symmetry.space_group_name_H-M   'P 1'
#
loop_
_entity.id
_entity.type
_entity.pdbx_description
1 polymer ?
#
loop_
_entity_poly.entity_id
_entity_poly.type
_entity_poly.pdbx_seq_one_letter_code
_entity_poly.pdbx_strand_id
1 'polypeptide(L)'
;MARENDRFLKQIAFHLLRLAVFRNDSIRKRAVVGLQILVRNSFNYFKNTTRLRVMLTITLSELMSDVQVTQMKSDGSLEESGEARRLRKSLEEMADVRSKDLLKECGLPITALEAAPEGSTDNRWSWVEVKHLSKCLVQALDAGLEHALLGSVVTVDRYAAAEGFYKLAMAYAPVPDLHIMWLLHLCDAHQEMQSWAEAAQCAVAVAGVIMQALVGRNDAVWSKEHVASLRKICPVVSTDVSAETSAAEVEGYGASKLTVDSAVKYLQLANKLFAQAELYHFCASIQELIIPVYKSRRAYGQLAKCHTSLTNIYESILEQEASPIPFIDATYYRVGFYGERFGKLNKKEYVFREPRDVRLGDIMEKLSHIYEAKMDGNHTLHIIPDSRQVNADELQPGVCYLQITAVDPVMEDEDLGSRRERIFSLSTGTVRARVFDRFLFDTPFTKNGKTQGGLEDQWKRRTVLQTEGSFPALVNRLLVIKSESLEFSPVENAIGMIETRTAALRNELEEPRSSEGDQLPRLQSLQRILQGSVAVQVNSGVLSVCTAFLSGEPATRLRSQELQQLIAAALLEFMAVCKRAIRVHFRLIGEEDQEFHTQLVNGFQSLTAELSHYIPAILSEL
;
A
#
# COMPACT_ATOMS: atom_id res chain seq x y z
N MET A 1 -22.31 39.72 -8.37
CA MET A 1 -21.93 39.25 -9.73
C MET A 1 -21.48 37.79 -9.77
N ALA A 2 -22.05 36.86 -8.97
CA ALA A 2 -21.35 35.60 -8.68
C ALA A 2 -21.90 34.32 -9.33
N ARG A 3 -23.22 34.06 -9.35
CA ARG A 3 -23.78 32.77 -9.85
C ARG A 3 -24.19 32.78 -11.33
N GLU A 4 -24.81 33.85 -11.82
CA GLU A 4 -25.23 33.93 -13.23
C GLU A 4 -24.02 33.94 -14.18
N ASN A 5 -22.98 34.71 -13.84
CA ASN A 5 -21.74 34.74 -14.62
C ASN A 5 -21.03 33.38 -14.64
N ASP A 6 -21.07 32.61 -13.55
CA ASP A 6 -20.51 31.26 -13.50
C ASP A 6 -21.27 30.30 -14.42
N ARG A 7 -22.60 30.42 -14.51
CA ARG A 7 -23.43 29.63 -15.43
C ARG A 7 -23.09 29.95 -16.90
N PHE A 8 -22.94 31.22 -17.25
CA PHE A 8 -22.51 31.61 -18.59
C PHE A 8 -21.08 31.15 -18.88
N LEU A 9 -20.17 31.28 -17.91
CA LEU A 9 -18.79 30.81 -18.04
C LEU A 9 -18.74 29.29 -18.28
N LYS A 10 -19.55 28.52 -17.57
CA LYS A 10 -19.73 27.07 -17.77
C LYS A 10 -20.19 26.75 -19.18
N GLN A 11 -21.20 27.47 -19.69
CA GLN A 11 -21.72 27.27 -21.04
C GLN A 11 -20.66 27.58 -22.11
N ILE A 12 -19.94 28.70 -21.96
CA ILE A 12 -18.85 29.09 -22.86
C ILE A 12 -17.77 28.02 -22.85
N ALA A 13 -17.32 27.59 -21.67
CA ALA A 13 -16.33 26.52 -21.50
C ALA A 13 -16.77 25.22 -22.18
N PHE A 14 -18.02 24.79 -21.96
CA PHE A 14 -18.56 23.58 -22.58
C PHE A 14 -18.54 23.65 -24.11
N HIS A 15 -18.93 24.79 -24.70
CA HIS A 15 -18.93 24.96 -26.15
C HIS A 15 -17.50 24.99 -26.72
N LEU A 16 -16.58 25.66 -26.04
CA LEU A 16 -15.17 25.69 -26.43
C LEU A 16 -14.54 24.29 -26.36
N LEU A 17 -14.79 23.53 -25.29
CA LEU A 17 -14.31 22.16 -25.15
C LEU A 17 -14.92 21.24 -26.23
N ARG A 18 -16.22 21.39 -26.54
CA ARG A 18 -16.88 20.63 -27.61
C ARG A 18 -16.28 20.94 -28.98
N LEU A 19 -15.96 22.21 -29.27
CA LEU A 19 -15.25 22.59 -30.50
C LEU A 19 -13.80 22.10 -30.53
N ALA A 20 -13.16 21.92 -29.37
CA ALA A 20 -11.84 21.33 -29.25
C ALA A 20 -11.80 19.84 -29.65
N VAL A 21 -12.96 19.17 -29.69
CA VAL A 21 -13.08 17.79 -30.21
C VAL A 21 -13.21 17.77 -31.74
N PHE A 22 -13.52 18.89 -32.39
CA PHE A 22 -13.99 18.92 -33.78
C PHE A 22 -12.94 18.44 -34.81
N ARG A 23 -13.38 17.86 -35.94
CA ARG A 23 -12.48 17.27 -36.96
C ARG A 23 -11.64 18.33 -37.69
N ASN A 24 -12.20 19.53 -37.89
CA ASN A 24 -11.53 20.60 -38.60
C ASN A 24 -10.46 21.27 -37.72
N ASP A 25 -9.22 21.28 -38.22
CA ASP A 25 -8.05 21.80 -37.50
C ASP A 25 -8.15 23.30 -37.16
N SER A 26 -8.65 24.10 -38.10
CA SER A 26 -8.81 25.55 -37.91
C SER A 26 -9.83 25.88 -36.81
N ILE A 27 -10.95 25.15 -36.77
CA ILE A 27 -11.96 25.32 -35.71
C ILE A 27 -11.38 24.94 -34.35
N ARG A 28 -10.61 23.85 -34.29
CA ARG A 28 -9.97 23.37 -33.07
C ARG A 28 -8.94 24.37 -32.53
N LYS A 29 -8.06 24.89 -33.39
CA LYS A 29 -7.09 25.95 -33.03
C LYS A 29 -7.78 27.20 -32.48
N ARG A 30 -8.87 27.65 -33.11
CA ARG A 30 -9.68 28.79 -32.60
C ARG A 30 -10.32 28.50 -31.25
N ALA A 31 -10.77 27.27 -31.02
CA ALA A 31 -11.31 26.85 -29.73
C ALA A 31 -10.22 26.85 -28.64
N VAL A 32 -9.02 26.35 -28.94
CA VAL A 32 -7.86 26.39 -28.03
C VAL A 32 -7.50 27.83 -27.66
N VAL A 33 -7.46 28.74 -28.64
CA VAL A 33 -7.23 30.17 -28.39
C VAL A 33 -8.37 30.77 -27.54
N GLY A 34 -9.62 30.39 -27.80
CA GLY A 34 -10.76 30.78 -26.96
C GLY A 34 -10.62 30.33 -25.50
N LEU A 35 -10.14 29.11 -25.27
CA LEU A 35 -9.83 28.61 -23.93
C LEU A 35 -8.71 29.40 -23.27
N GLN A 36 -7.63 29.74 -24.00
CA GLN A 36 -6.55 30.57 -23.48
C GLN A 36 -7.04 31.97 -23.07
N ILE A 37 -7.92 32.58 -23.86
CA ILE A 37 -8.56 33.86 -23.53
C ILE A 37 -9.44 33.72 -22.28
N LEU A 38 -10.18 32.62 -22.15
CA LEU A 38 -11.00 32.32 -20.98
C LEU A 38 -10.14 32.24 -19.70
N VAL A 39 -9.01 31.52 -19.78
CA VAL A 39 -8.04 31.43 -18.67
C VAL A 39 -7.48 32.80 -18.34
N ARG A 40 -7.11 33.61 -19.33
CA ARG A 40 -6.59 34.97 -19.15
C ARG A 40 -7.57 35.89 -18.47
N ASN A 41 -8.83 35.89 -18.90
CA ASN A 41 -9.86 36.73 -18.30
C ASN A 41 -10.20 36.28 -16.88
N SER A 42 -10.26 34.97 -16.63
CA SER A 42 -10.48 34.44 -15.28
C SER A 42 -9.32 34.79 -14.34
N PHE A 43 -8.08 34.66 -14.81
CA PHE A 43 -6.89 34.99 -14.04
C PHE A 43 -6.81 36.49 -13.72
N ASN A 44 -7.17 37.37 -14.66
CA ASN A 44 -7.20 38.81 -14.40
C ASN A 44 -8.22 39.17 -13.30
N TYR A 45 -9.38 38.51 -13.29
CA TYR A 45 -10.46 38.81 -12.36
C TYR A 45 -10.24 38.17 -10.97
N PHE A 46 -9.85 36.89 -10.92
CA PHE A 46 -9.74 36.13 -9.66
C PHE A 46 -8.31 36.01 -9.11
N LYS A 47 -7.29 36.44 -9.86
CA LYS A 47 -5.85 36.35 -9.52
C LYS A 47 -5.31 34.92 -9.35
N ASN A 48 -6.12 33.89 -9.63
CA ASN A 48 -5.72 32.48 -9.65
C ASN A 48 -6.58 31.67 -10.64
N THR A 49 -6.15 30.45 -10.97
CA THR A 49 -6.92 29.53 -11.83
C THR A 49 -7.79 28.54 -11.06
N THR A 50 -7.88 28.61 -9.73
CA THR A 50 -8.51 27.56 -8.90
C THR A 50 -9.99 27.38 -9.27
N ARG A 51 -10.76 28.47 -9.31
CA ARG A 51 -12.19 28.44 -9.65
C ARG A 51 -12.44 28.00 -11.10
N LEU A 52 -11.60 28.45 -12.03
CA LEU A 52 -11.70 28.05 -13.43
C LEU A 52 -11.37 26.56 -13.60
N ARG A 53 -10.39 26.04 -12.87
CA ARG A 53 -10.05 24.63 -12.87
C ARG A 53 -11.24 23.78 -12.43
N VAL A 54 -11.88 24.12 -11.32
CA VAL A 54 -13.12 23.46 -10.86
C VAL A 54 -14.17 23.44 -11.99
N MET A 55 -14.44 24.60 -12.58
CA MET A 55 -15.42 24.74 -13.66
C MET A 55 -15.08 23.87 -14.88
N LEU A 56 -13.83 23.97 -15.37
CA LEU A 56 -13.38 23.23 -16.55
C LEU A 56 -13.39 21.73 -16.32
N THR A 57 -13.00 21.28 -15.13
CA THR A 57 -13.04 19.87 -14.74
C THR A 57 -14.47 19.33 -14.71
N ILE A 58 -15.44 20.09 -14.17
CA ILE A 58 -16.86 19.71 -14.21
C ILE A 58 -17.36 19.65 -15.66
N THR A 59 -17.10 20.69 -16.47
CA THR A 59 -17.55 20.71 -17.87
C THR A 59 -16.94 19.61 -18.71
N LEU A 60 -15.68 19.23 -18.42
CA LEU A 60 -15.02 18.12 -19.07
C LEU A 60 -15.70 16.79 -18.70
N SER A 61 -16.01 16.57 -17.42
CA SER A 61 -16.73 15.37 -16.97
C SER A 61 -18.10 15.23 -17.64
N GLU A 62 -18.83 16.34 -17.79
CA GLU A 62 -20.12 16.36 -18.50
C GLU A 62 -19.93 16.05 -20.00
N LEU A 63 -18.96 16.70 -20.64
CA LEU A 63 -18.65 16.48 -22.05
C LEU A 63 -18.22 15.04 -22.34
N MET A 64 -17.50 14.39 -21.43
CA MET A 64 -17.08 12.99 -21.58
C MET A 64 -18.26 12.01 -21.59
N SER A 65 -19.43 12.41 -21.08
CA SER A 65 -20.66 11.63 -21.21
C SER A 65 -21.31 11.78 -22.59
N ASP A 66 -21.08 12.92 -23.26
CA ASP A 66 -21.66 13.25 -24.58
C ASP A 66 -20.76 12.86 -25.76
N VAL A 67 -19.44 12.82 -25.54
CA VAL A 67 -18.42 12.52 -26.56
C VAL A 67 -18.11 11.03 -26.54
N GLN A 68 -18.04 10.41 -27.72
CA GLN A 68 -17.60 9.02 -27.81
C GLN A 68 -16.10 8.95 -27.55
N VAL A 69 -15.72 8.66 -26.31
CA VAL A 69 -14.31 8.54 -25.89
C VAL A 69 -13.67 7.22 -26.31
N THR A 70 -14.47 6.17 -26.50
CA THR A 70 -14.03 4.86 -26.97
C THR A 70 -14.68 4.49 -28.30
N GLN A 71 -14.01 3.67 -29.09
CA GLN A 71 -14.55 3.06 -30.31
C GLN A 71 -14.23 1.57 -30.32
N MET A 72 -15.12 0.75 -30.87
CA MET A 72 -14.94 -0.70 -30.94
C MET A 72 -14.15 -1.07 -32.20
N LYS A 73 -13.09 -1.85 -32.04
CA LYS A 73 -12.30 -2.41 -33.14
C LYS A 73 -13.03 -3.55 -33.83
N SER A 74 -12.53 -3.94 -35.00
CA SER A 74 -13.02 -5.10 -35.76
C SER A 74 -12.87 -6.44 -35.01
N ASP A 75 -11.97 -6.52 -34.03
CA ASP A 75 -11.75 -7.69 -33.16
C ASP A 75 -12.66 -7.70 -31.91
N GLY A 76 -13.51 -6.68 -31.73
CA GLY A 76 -14.39 -6.53 -30.58
C GLY A 76 -13.77 -5.85 -29.36
N SER A 77 -12.47 -5.52 -29.38
CA SER A 77 -11.80 -4.77 -28.32
C SER A 77 -12.15 -3.27 -28.38
N LEU A 78 -12.12 -2.58 -27.23
CA LEU A 78 -12.29 -1.13 -27.18
C LEU A 78 -10.94 -0.43 -27.37
N GLU A 79 -10.93 0.64 -28.17
CA GLU A 79 -9.79 1.53 -28.31
C GLU A 79 -10.16 2.99 -28.11
N GLU A 80 -9.14 3.82 -27.92
CA GLU A 80 -9.31 5.27 -27.87
C GLU A 80 -9.85 5.81 -29.20
N SER A 81 -10.96 6.53 -29.12
CA SER A 81 -11.58 7.15 -30.29
C SER A 81 -10.73 8.29 -30.88
N GLY A 82 -10.97 8.59 -32.15
CA GLY A 82 -10.38 9.77 -32.77
C GLY A 82 -10.83 11.09 -32.13
N GLU A 83 -11.96 11.11 -31.42
CA GLU A 83 -12.47 12.28 -30.68
C GLU A 83 -11.66 12.54 -29.40
N ALA A 84 -11.40 11.49 -28.61
CA ALA A 84 -10.56 11.57 -27.42
C ALA A 84 -9.14 12.04 -27.75
N ARG A 85 -8.50 11.50 -28.81
CA ARG A 85 -7.17 11.94 -29.26
C ARG A 85 -7.13 13.43 -29.63
N ARG A 86 -8.16 13.92 -30.33
CA ARG A 86 -8.27 15.33 -30.71
C ARG A 86 -8.46 16.24 -29.49
N LEU A 87 -9.26 15.80 -28.52
CA LEU A 87 -9.45 16.53 -27.28
C LEU A 87 -8.15 16.60 -26.47
N ARG A 88 -7.45 15.47 -26.28
CA ARG A 88 -6.14 15.43 -25.59
C ARG A 88 -5.17 16.42 -26.22
N LYS A 89 -5.00 16.34 -27.55
CA LYS A 89 -4.13 17.25 -28.29
C LYS A 89 -4.48 18.73 -28.09
N SER A 90 -5.77 19.06 -28.09
CA SER A 90 -6.23 20.45 -27.88
C SER A 90 -5.96 20.97 -26.47
N LEU A 91 -6.14 20.10 -25.46
CA LEU A 91 -5.84 20.43 -24.07
C LEU A 91 -4.32 20.62 -23.87
N GLU A 92 -3.48 19.84 -24.54
CA GLU A 92 -2.02 20.01 -24.56
C GLU A 92 -1.61 21.31 -25.29
N GLU A 93 -2.20 21.60 -26.45
CA GLU A 93 -1.97 22.82 -27.24
C GLU A 93 -2.33 24.09 -26.43
N MET A 94 -3.30 24.02 -25.51
CA MET A 94 -3.64 25.12 -24.61
C MET A 94 -2.45 25.59 -23.76
N ALA A 95 -1.53 24.69 -23.42
CA ALA A 95 -0.36 24.95 -22.60
C ALA A 95 0.90 25.36 -23.39
N ASP A 96 0.83 25.45 -24.73
CA ASP A 96 1.96 25.80 -25.56
C ASP A 96 2.21 27.33 -25.59
N VAL A 97 3.44 27.71 -25.25
CA VAL A 97 3.93 29.10 -25.25
C VAL A 97 4.08 29.64 -26.69
N ARG A 98 4.15 28.76 -27.71
CA ARG A 98 4.10 29.12 -29.15
C ARG A 98 2.73 29.58 -29.64
N SER A 99 1.77 29.72 -28.73
CA SER A 99 0.44 30.31 -28.97
C SER A 99 0.46 31.69 -29.65
N LYS A 100 1.58 32.42 -29.65
CA LYS A 100 1.74 33.65 -30.43
C LYS A 100 1.54 33.46 -31.93
N ASP A 101 1.93 32.31 -32.48
CA ASP A 101 1.71 32.00 -33.90
C ASP A 101 0.26 31.54 -34.14
N LEU A 102 -0.34 30.81 -33.19
CA LEU A 102 -1.75 30.45 -33.22
C LEU A 102 -2.68 31.68 -33.13
N LEU A 103 -2.30 32.71 -32.35
CA LEU A 103 -3.01 33.99 -32.29
C LEU A 103 -2.98 34.71 -33.65
N LYS A 104 -1.81 34.75 -34.30
CA LYS A 104 -1.68 35.32 -35.66
C LYS A 104 -2.52 34.55 -36.68
N GLU A 105 -2.48 33.21 -36.64
CA GLU A 105 -3.31 32.35 -37.49
C GLU A 105 -4.82 32.57 -37.25
N CYS A 106 -5.20 32.93 -36.02
CA CYS A 106 -6.58 33.26 -35.66
C CYS A 106 -6.95 34.74 -35.92
N GLY A 107 -6.04 35.56 -36.44
CA GLY A 107 -6.27 36.99 -36.72
C GLY A 107 -6.33 37.87 -35.47
N LEU A 108 -5.76 37.43 -34.35
CA LEU A 108 -5.72 38.15 -33.08
C LEU A 108 -4.34 38.79 -32.85
N PRO A 109 -4.27 39.94 -32.15
CA PRO A 109 -2.99 40.56 -31.80
C PRO A 109 -2.20 39.67 -30.84
N ILE A 110 -0.87 39.69 -30.94
CA ILE A 110 0.04 38.91 -30.08
C ILE A 110 -0.13 39.28 -28.59
N THR A 111 -0.61 40.51 -28.32
CA THR A 111 -0.92 41.04 -26.99
C THR A 111 -2.24 40.51 -26.41
N ALA A 112 -3.04 39.74 -27.16
CA ALA A 112 -4.35 39.25 -26.72
C ALA A 112 -4.30 38.37 -25.45
N LEU A 113 -3.16 37.75 -25.15
CA LEU A 113 -2.93 36.94 -23.95
C LEU A 113 -2.17 37.69 -22.84
N GLU A 114 -1.88 38.98 -23.01
CA GLU A 114 -1.26 39.80 -21.95
C GLU A 114 -2.32 40.19 -20.91
N ALA A 115 -2.02 40.01 -19.63
CA ALA A 115 -2.92 40.33 -18.52
C ALA A 115 -2.33 41.49 -17.69
N ALA A 116 -2.25 42.68 -18.30
CA ALA A 116 -1.91 43.91 -17.60
C ALA A 116 -3.18 44.56 -17.03
N PRO A 117 -3.27 44.85 -15.72
CA PRO A 117 -4.34 45.66 -15.14
C PRO A 117 -4.29 47.09 -15.72
N GLU A 118 -5.43 47.76 -15.86
CA GLU A 118 -5.45 49.18 -16.21
C GLU A 118 -4.61 49.99 -15.20
N GLY A 119 -3.52 50.62 -15.68
CA GLY A 119 -2.60 51.42 -14.87
C GLY A 119 -1.37 50.70 -14.30
N SER A 120 -1.13 49.42 -14.62
CA SER A 120 0.09 48.68 -14.21
C SER A 120 0.83 48.11 -15.42
N THR A 121 2.17 48.16 -15.39
CA THR A 121 3.07 47.56 -16.40
C THR A 121 3.39 46.09 -16.13
N ASP A 122 2.91 45.53 -15.02
CA ASP A 122 3.28 44.19 -14.57
C ASP A 122 2.32 43.13 -15.13
N ASN A 123 2.81 42.35 -16.10
CA ASN A 123 2.05 41.27 -16.73
C ASN A 123 1.93 40.10 -15.75
N ARG A 124 0.72 39.84 -15.22
CA ARG A 124 0.51 38.76 -14.26
C ARG A 124 0.27 37.40 -14.90
N TRP A 125 0.25 37.30 -16.23
CA TRP A 125 -0.01 36.05 -16.95
C TRP A 125 1.07 34.98 -16.67
N SER A 126 0.67 33.89 -16.00
CA SER A 126 1.57 32.77 -15.66
C SER A 126 1.31 31.55 -16.54
N TRP A 127 2.24 31.29 -17.47
CA TRP A 127 2.24 30.04 -18.25
C TRP A 127 2.44 28.79 -17.39
N VAL A 128 2.97 28.92 -16.17
CA VAL A 128 3.10 27.80 -15.23
C VAL A 128 1.73 27.32 -14.77
N GLU A 129 0.83 28.25 -14.44
CA GLU A 129 -0.55 27.90 -14.03
C GLU A 129 -1.37 27.34 -15.18
N VAL A 130 -1.21 27.89 -16.40
CA VAL A 130 -1.87 27.36 -17.61
C VAL A 130 -1.41 25.93 -17.91
N LYS A 131 -0.10 25.66 -17.80
CA LYS A 131 0.47 24.31 -17.94
C LYS A 131 -0.06 23.35 -16.89
N HIS A 132 -0.16 23.80 -15.64
CA HIS A 132 -0.74 22.99 -14.56
C HIS A 132 -2.22 22.67 -14.81
N LEU A 133 -3.01 23.66 -15.20
CA LEU A 133 -4.43 23.50 -15.55
C LEU A 133 -4.62 22.51 -16.71
N SER A 134 -3.86 22.67 -17.79
CA SER A 134 -3.85 21.75 -18.93
C SER A 134 -3.54 20.32 -18.48
N LYS A 135 -2.48 20.14 -17.69
CA LYS A 135 -2.10 18.84 -17.14
C LYS A 135 -3.23 18.21 -16.33
N CYS A 136 -3.90 18.97 -15.46
CA CYS A 136 -5.05 18.47 -14.69
C CYS A 136 -6.22 18.02 -15.59
N LEU A 137 -6.53 18.78 -16.65
CA LEU A 137 -7.61 18.42 -17.58
C LEU A 137 -7.26 17.18 -18.42
N VAL A 138 -6.01 17.06 -18.87
CA VAL A 138 -5.53 15.87 -19.57
C VAL A 138 -5.58 14.64 -18.65
N GLN A 139 -5.17 14.78 -17.39
CA GLN A 139 -5.27 13.71 -16.39
C GLN A 139 -6.71 13.25 -16.17
N ALA A 140 -7.68 14.17 -16.11
CA ALA A 140 -9.10 13.82 -16.00
C ALA A 140 -9.64 13.10 -17.24
N LEU A 141 -9.25 13.56 -18.44
CA LEU A 141 -9.59 12.89 -19.70
C LEU A 141 -9.01 11.47 -19.74
N ASP A 142 -7.72 11.31 -19.44
CA ASP A 142 -7.05 10.02 -19.46
C ASP A 142 -7.62 9.06 -18.42
N ALA A 143 -7.94 9.53 -17.21
CA ALA A 143 -8.55 8.70 -16.18
C ALA A 143 -9.94 8.18 -16.62
N GLY A 144 -10.78 9.03 -17.21
CA GLY A 144 -12.09 8.59 -17.72
C GLY A 144 -11.99 7.72 -18.97
N LEU A 145 -11.00 7.95 -19.84
CA LEU A 145 -10.72 7.05 -20.96
C LEU A 145 -10.28 5.67 -20.46
N GLU A 146 -9.34 5.60 -19.54
CA GLU A 146 -8.87 4.33 -18.97
C GLU A 146 -10.02 3.56 -18.31
N HIS A 147 -10.87 4.25 -17.53
CA HIS A 147 -12.05 3.64 -16.94
C HIS A 147 -13.05 3.12 -17.99
N ALA A 148 -13.32 3.90 -19.04
CA ALA A 148 -14.21 3.48 -20.13
C ALA A 148 -13.67 2.26 -20.90
N LEU A 149 -12.35 2.21 -21.13
CA LEU A 149 -11.68 1.07 -21.78
C LEU A 149 -11.72 -0.19 -20.92
N LEU A 150 -11.69 -0.04 -19.59
CA LEU A 150 -11.83 -1.15 -18.65
C LEU A 150 -13.24 -1.76 -18.65
N GLY A 151 -14.26 -1.07 -19.17
CA GLY A 151 -15.67 -1.47 -19.14
C GLY A 151 -15.98 -2.92 -19.56
N SER A 152 -15.18 -3.50 -20.46
CA SER A 152 -15.32 -4.90 -20.89
C SER A 152 -14.63 -5.94 -19.99
N VAL A 153 -13.76 -5.49 -19.08
CA VAL A 153 -12.82 -6.31 -18.27
C VAL A 153 -13.01 -6.11 -16.76
N VAL A 154 -13.88 -5.18 -16.33
CA VAL A 154 -14.14 -4.82 -14.92
C VAL A 154 -14.49 -6.04 -14.06
N THR A 155 -15.24 -6.99 -14.60
CA THR A 155 -15.68 -8.20 -13.88
C THR A 155 -14.55 -9.23 -13.73
N VAL A 156 -13.54 -9.18 -14.59
CA VAL A 156 -12.42 -10.15 -14.62
C VAL A 156 -11.26 -9.64 -13.77
N ASP A 157 -10.86 -8.38 -13.91
CA ASP A 157 -9.76 -7.79 -13.14
C ASP A 157 -10.26 -6.67 -12.21
N ARG A 158 -10.70 -7.10 -11.02
CA ARG A 158 -11.23 -6.22 -10.00
C ARG A 158 -10.18 -5.24 -9.45
N TYR A 159 -8.88 -5.59 -9.51
CA TYR A 159 -7.80 -4.68 -9.12
C TYR A 159 -7.67 -3.52 -10.10
N ALA A 160 -7.67 -3.81 -11.41
CA ALA A 160 -7.64 -2.76 -12.43
C ALA A 160 -8.88 -1.86 -12.37
N ALA A 161 -10.04 -2.42 -12.05
CA ALA A 161 -11.26 -1.65 -11.82
C ALA A 161 -11.10 -0.66 -10.65
N ALA A 162 -10.62 -1.14 -9.49
CA ALA A 162 -10.36 -0.32 -8.32
C ALA A 162 -9.32 0.78 -8.62
N GLU A 163 -8.25 0.46 -9.34
CA GLU A 163 -7.26 1.46 -9.79
C GLU A 163 -7.88 2.51 -10.73
N GLY A 164 -8.81 2.11 -11.59
CA GLY A 164 -9.56 3.02 -12.45
C GLY A 164 -10.37 4.04 -11.65
N PHE A 165 -11.14 3.56 -10.66
CA PHE A 165 -11.88 4.45 -9.74
C PHE A 165 -10.95 5.34 -8.92
N TYR A 166 -9.82 4.81 -8.43
CA TYR A 166 -8.81 5.59 -7.71
C TYR A 166 -8.23 6.72 -8.57
N LYS A 167 -7.84 6.44 -9.82
CA LYS A 167 -7.33 7.45 -10.76
C LYS A 167 -8.36 8.53 -11.05
N LEU A 168 -9.63 8.16 -11.22
CA LEU A 168 -10.73 9.10 -11.36
C LEU A 168 -10.88 9.97 -10.11
N ALA A 169 -10.89 9.36 -8.92
CA ALA A 169 -10.96 10.10 -7.66
C ALA A 169 -9.81 11.12 -7.57
N MET A 170 -8.57 10.74 -7.87
CA MET A 170 -7.42 11.65 -7.82
C MET A 170 -7.51 12.75 -8.89
N ALA A 171 -7.93 12.43 -10.12
CA ALA A 171 -8.05 13.41 -11.19
C ALA A 171 -9.15 14.45 -10.91
N TYR A 172 -10.23 14.04 -10.24
CA TYR A 172 -11.33 14.89 -9.82
C TYR A 172 -11.16 15.50 -8.42
N ALA A 173 -10.02 15.32 -7.75
CA ALA A 173 -9.73 15.90 -6.43
C ALA A 173 -9.98 17.43 -6.34
N PRO A 174 -9.74 18.24 -7.39
CA PRO A 174 -10.11 19.65 -7.36
C PRO A 174 -11.62 19.92 -7.29
N VAL A 175 -12.50 18.94 -7.46
CA VAL A 175 -13.96 19.11 -7.38
C VAL A 175 -14.47 18.21 -6.26
N PRO A 176 -14.69 18.72 -5.03
CA PRO A 176 -14.98 17.90 -3.86
C PRO A 176 -16.13 16.91 -4.03
N ASP A 177 -17.23 17.31 -4.68
CA ASP A 177 -18.37 16.41 -4.91
C ASP A 177 -18.04 15.24 -5.85
N LEU A 178 -17.32 15.49 -6.95
CA LEU A 178 -16.89 14.43 -7.87
C LEU A 178 -15.84 13.53 -7.22
N HIS A 179 -14.90 14.12 -6.47
CA HIS A 179 -13.90 13.39 -5.71
C HIS A 179 -14.55 12.44 -4.70
N ILE A 180 -15.50 12.94 -3.89
CA ILE A 180 -16.25 12.13 -2.92
C ILE A 180 -17.04 11.04 -3.64
N MET A 181 -17.72 11.36 -4.74
CA MET A 181 -18.49 10.38 -5.51
C MET A 181 -17.62 9.22 -6.00
N TRP A 182 -16.45 9.49 -6.58
CA TRP A 182 -15.53 8.45 -7.04
C TRP A 182 -14.88 7.66 -5.89
N LEU A 183 -14.57 8.30 -4.77
CA LEU A 183 -14.11 7.58 -3.56
C LEU A 183 -15.19 6.65 -3.00
N LEU A 184 -16.47 7.04 -3.07
CA LEU A 184 -17.58 6.18 -2.65
C LEU A 184 -17.77 5.00 -3.60
N HIS A 185 -17.68 5.19 -4.91
CA HIS A 185 -17.68 4.06 -5.86
C HIS A 185 -16.51 3.10 -5.63
N LEU A 186 -15.32 3.63 -5.34
CA LEU A 186 -14.17 2.80 -4.95
C LEU A 186 -14.43 2.04 -3.64
N CYS A 187 -15.04 2.70 -2.64
CA CYS A 187 -15.46 2.07 -1.38
C CYS A 187 -16.44 0.91 -1.61
N ASP A 188 -17.44 1.12 -2.47
CA ASP A 188 -18.43 0.09 -2.80
C ASP A 188 -17.78 -1.09 -3.53
N ALA A 189 -16.92 -0.82 -4.50
CA ALA A 189 -16.15 -1.86 -5.20
C ALA A 189 -15.29 -2.69 -4.22
N HIS A 190 -14.65 -2.05 -3.25
CA HIS A 190 -13.88 -2.73 -2.20
C HIS A 190 -14.76 -3.58 -1.27
N GLN A 191 -15.95 -3.11 -0.91
CA GLN A 191 -16.91 -3.89 -0.12
C GLN A 191 -17.38 -5.13 -0.90
N GLU A 192 -17.65 -5.01 -2.20
CA GLU A 192 -17.97 -6.15 -3.05
C GLU A 192 -16.79 -7.13 -3.18
N MET A 193 -15.55 -6.65 -3.07
CA MET A 193 -14.33 -7.46 -3.02
C MET A 193 -14.03 -8.02 -1.63
N GLN A 194 -14.83 -7.66 -0.61
CA GLN A 194 -14.55 -7.94 0.79
C GLN A 194 -13.17 -7.42 1.26
N SER A 195 -12.65 -6.39 0.59
CA SER A 195 -11.42 -5.68 0.94
C SER A 195 -11.75 -4.59 1.97
N TRP A 196 -12.08 -5.01 3.19
CA TRP A 196 -12.67 -4.13 4.21
C TRP A 196 -11.75 -2.98 4.64
N ALA A 197 -10.44 -3.20 4.69
CA ALA A 197 -9.49 -2.16 5.10
C ALA A 197 -9.37 -1.05 4.04
N GLU A 198 -9.29 -1.40 2.75
CA GLU A 198 -9.25 -0.45 1.64
C GLU A 198 -10.59 0.31 1.51
N ALA A 199 -11.73 -0.37 1.72
CA ALA A 199 -13.04 0.27 1.80
C ALA A 199 -13.08 1.30 2.94
N ALA A 200 -12.58 0.93 4.12
CA ALA A 200 -12.52 1.83 5.27
C ALA A 200 -11.62 3.04 5.00
N GLN A 201 -10.47 2.86 4.36
CA GLN A 201 -9.58 3.93 3.92
C GLN A 201 -10.29 4.91 2.96
N CYS A 202 -11.13 4.43 2.04
CA CYS A 202 -11.94 5.28 1.17
C CYS A 202 -12.95 6.12 1.96
N ALA A 203 -13.63 5.52 2.94
CA ALA A 203 -14.55 6.25 3.82
C ALA A 203 -13.83 7.30 4.69
N VAL A 204 -12.62 7.00 5.19
CA VAL A 204 -11.77 7.97 5.90
C VAL A 204 -11.35 9.10 4.97
N ALA A 205 -10.99 8.81 3.72
CA ALA A 205 -10.63 9.84 2.73
C ALA A 205 -11.80 10.79 2.44
N VAL A 206 -13.02 10.25 2.26
CA VAL A 206 -14.24 11.06 2.11
C VAL A 206 -14.47 11.97 3.33
N ALA A 207 -14.36 11.41 4.54
CA ALA A 207 -14.47 12.21 5.77
C ALA A 207 -13.39 13.29 5.84
N GLY A 208 -12.16 12.99 5.42
CA GLY A 208 -11.03 13.91 5.38
C GLY A 208 -11.25 15.10 4.46
N VAL A 209 -11.78 14.87 3.26
CA VAL A 209 -12.15 15.93 2.32
C VAL A 209 -13.17 16.89 2.94
N ILE A 210 -14.19 16.35 3.61
CA ILE A 210 -15.22 17.16 4.28
C ILE A 210 -14.62 17.91 5.48
N MET A 211 -13.84 17.23 6.33
CA MET A 211 -13.20 17.84 7.50
C MET A 211 -12.25 18.97 7.10
N GLN A 212 -11.45 18.81 6.04
CA GLN A 212 -10.58 19.86 5.52
C GLN A 212 -11.37 21.07 5.02
N ALA A 213 -12.46 20.84 4.28
CA ALA A 213 -13.33 21.91 3.82
C ALA A 213 -13.98 22.68 4.99
N LEU A 214 -14.38 21.99 6.06
CA LEU A 214 -14.96 22.60 7.27
C LEU A 214 -13.93 23.40 8.07
N VAL A 215 -12.73 22.84 8.28
CA VAL A 215 -11.62 23.55 8.95
C VAL A 215 -11.19 24.78 8.15
N GLY A 216 -11.16 24.68 6.82
CA GLY A 216 -10.88 25.82 5.93
C GLY A 216 -11.92 26.94 6.01
N ARG A 217 -13.17 26.61 6.37
CA ARG A 217 -14.25 27.57 6.64
C ARG A 217 -14.28 28.10 8.08
N ASN A 218 -13.32 27.67 8.91
CA ASN A 218 -13.24 28.00 10.33
C ASN A 218 -14.47 27.51 11.13
N ASP A 219 -15.02 26.34 10.77
CA ASP A 219 -16.04 25.67 11.57
C ASP A 219 -15.40 25.15 12.87
N ALA A 220 -15.96 25.54 14.02
CA ALA A 220 -15.31 25.46 15.33
C ALA A 220 -15.18 24.04 15.92
N VAL A 221 -15.71 23.01 15.24
CA VAL A 221 -15.82 21.65 15.79
C VAL A 221 -14.51 20.86 15.67
N TRP A 222 -13.79 21.01 14.57
CA TRP A 222 -12.50 20.34 14.34
C TRP A 222 -11.39 21.36 14.10
N SER A 223 -10.18 20.98 14.46
CA SER A 223 -8.97 21.79 14.28
C SER A 223 -8.01 21.15 13.27
N LYS A 224 -6.96 21.88 12.90
CA LYS A 224 -5.88 21.34 12.06
C LYS A 224 -5.22 20.10 12.68
N GLU A 225 -5.19 20.00 14.00
CA GLU A 225 -4.66 18.83 14.72
C GLU A 225 -5.54 17.59 14.52
N HIS A 226 -6.86 17.75 14.51
CA HIS A 226 -7.79 16.64 14.21
C HIS A 226 -7.60 16.13 12.78
N VAL A 227 -7.38 17.04 11.81
CA VAL A 227 -7.03 16.65 10.43
C VAL A 227 -5.66 15.95 10.39
N ALA A 228 -4.69 16.39 11.18
CA ALA A 228 -3.39 15.71 11.28
C ALA A 228 -3.51 14.30 11.89
N SER A 229 -4.35 14.10 12.90
CA SER A 229 -4.65 12.77 13.44
C SER A 229 -5.33 11.88 12.40
N LEU A 230 -6.27 12.41 11.61
CA LEU A 230 -6.88 11.67 10.50
C LEU A 230 -5.85 11.26 9.44
N ARG A 231 -4.84 12.08 9.16
CA ARG A 231 -3.75 11.74 8.22
C ARG A 231 -2.87 10.59 8.71
N LYS A 232 -2.77 10.36 10.02
CA LYS A 232 -2.10 9.17 10.56
C LYS A 232 -2.87 7.88 10.24
N ILE A 233 -4.19 7.97 10.07
CA ILE A 233 -5.05 6.85 9.66
C ILE A 233 -4.99 6.66 8.14
N CYS A 234 -5.10 7.76 7.39
CA CYS A 234 -5.09 7.76 5.92
C CYS A 234 -4.13 8.85 5.40
N PRO A 235 -2.88 8.50 5.07
CA PRO A 235 -1.89 9.46 4.58
C PRO A 235 -2.30 10.16 3.27
N VAL A 236 -3.20 9.57 2.47
CA VAL A 236 -3.70 10.14 1.22
C VAL A 236 -4.52 11.43 1.44
N VAL A 237 -5.02 11.69 2.66
CA VAL A 237 -5.70 12.94 3.04
C VAL A 237 -4.75 14.15 3.05
N SER A 238 -3.53 14.03 2.55
CA SER A 238 -2.53 15.13 2.48
C SER A 238 -2.75 16.10 1.32
N THR A 239 -3.61 15.80 0.34
CA THR A 239 -3.98 16.76 -0.71
C THR A 239 -4.83 17.88 -0.13
N ASP A 240 -4.24 19.05 0.09
CA ASP A 240 -4.95 20.23 0.58
C ASP A 240 -6.11 20.60 -0.35
N VAL A 241 -7.34 20.36 0.10
CA VAL A 241 -8.51 20.98 -0.51
C VAL A 241 -8.48 22.45 -0.13
N SER A 242 -8.06 23.31 -1.07
CA SER A 242 -8.01 24.75 -0.81
C SER A 242 -9.39 25.28 -0.45
N ALA A 243 -9.48 26.21 0.50
CA ALA A 243 -10.75 26.82 0.90
C ALA A 243 -11.51 27.45 -0.28
N GLU A 244 -10.76 27.95 -1.28
CA GLU A 244 -11.29 28.50 -2.53
C GLU A 244 -11.95 27.42 -3.41
N THR A 245 -11.38 26.22 -3.44
CA THR A 245 -11.94 25.05 -4.13
C THR A 245 -13.28 24.67 -3.52
N SER A 246 -13.37 24.61 -2.19
CA SER A 246 -14.60 24.27 -1.47
C SER A 246 -15.66 25.38 -1.52
N ALA A 247 -15.28 26.61 -1.88
CA ALA A 247 -16.17 27.76 -2.00
C ALA A 247 -16.64 28.01 -3.45
N ALA A 248 -16.08 27.31 -4.44
CA ALA A 248 -16.50 27.38 -5.82
C ALA A 248 -17.87 26.67 -5.99
N GLU A 249 -18.95 27.42 -5.81
CA GLU A 249 -20.31 26.94 -6.07
C GLU A 249 -20.61 26.98 -7.57
N VAL A 250 -20.78 25.81 -8.18
CA VAL A 250 -21.21 25.63 -9.57
C VAL A 250 -22.61 25.00 -9.56
N GLU A 251 -23.48 25.30 -10.51
CA GLU A 251 -24.84 24.75 -10.54
C GLU A 251 -24.82 23.20 -10.45
N GLY A 252 -25.39 22.64 -9.39
CA GLY A 252 -25.38 21.19 -9.09
C GLY A 252 -24.21 20.68 -8.22
N TYR A 253 -23.16 21.49 -8.03
CA TYR A 253 -21.92 21.16 -7.32
C TYR A 253 -21.59 22.22 -6.27
N GLY A 254 -21.43 21.85 -5.00
CA GLY A 254 -21.05 22.82 -3.99
C GLY A 254 -21.13 22.39 -2.54
N ALA A 255 -20.82 23.38 -1.71
CA ALA A 255 -20.60 23.31 -0.27
C ALA A 255 -21.72 22.68 0.58
N SER A 256 -22.96 22.63 0.09
CA SER A 256 -24.15 22.30 0.88
C SER A 256 -24.17 20.87 1.41
N LYS A 257 -23.44 19.95 0.76
CA LYS A 257 -23.31 18.55 1.19
C LYS A 257 -22.12 18.32 2.15
N LEU A 258 -21.22 19.29 2.29
CA LEU A 258 -20.02 19.20 3.12
C LEU A 258 -20.35 19.69 4.54
N THR A 259 -21.06 18.87 5.32
CA THR A 259 -21.49 19.19 6.69
C THR A 259 -20.80 18.34 7.74
N VAL A 260 -20.79 18.81 8.99
CA VAL A 260 -20.29 18.04 10.15
C VAL A 260 -21.00 16.69 10.25
N ASP A 261 -22.32 16.64 10.05
CA ASP A 261 -23.10 15.40 10.07
C ASP A 261 -22.69 14.41 8.98
N SER A 262 -22.35 14.91 7.79
CA SER A 262 -21.86 14.07 6.70
C SER A 262 -20.48 13.50 7.01
N ALA A 263 -19.57 14.31 7.56
CA ALA A 263 -18.27 13.82 8.01
C ALA A 263 -18.40 12.75 9.11
N VAL A 264 -19.25 12.98 10.13
CA VAL A 264 -19.51 11.97 11.18
C VAL A 264 -20.08 10.69 10.59
N LYS A 265 -21.03 10.77 9.63
CA LYS A 265 -21.58 9.60 8.94
C LYS A 265 -20.48 8.75 8.28
N TYR A 266 -19.56 9.37 7.57
CA TYR A 266 -18.48 8.64 6.89
C TYR A 266 -17.39 8.13 7.85
N LEU A 267 -17.11 8.86 8.95
CA LEU A 267 -16.27 8.35 10.04
C LEU A 267 -16.90 7.10 10.68
N GLN A 268 -18.20 7.11 10.95
CA GLN A 268 -18.91 5.94 11.48
C GLN A 268 -18.92 4.76 10.50
N LEU A 269 -19.06 5.01 9.19
CA LEU A 269 -18.92 3.99 8.16
C LEU A 269 -17.51 3.40 8.17
N ALA A 270 -16.48 4.23 8.19
CA ALA A 270 -15.08 3.79 8.28
C ALA A 270 -14.83 2.93 9.53
N ASN A 271 -15.36 3.34 10.69
CA ASN A 271 -15.24 2.58 11.93
C ASN A 271 -15.90 1.19 11.82
N LYS A 272 -17.06 1.08 11.15
CA LYS A 272 -17.73 -0.21 10.91
C LYS A 272 -16.88 -1.10 9.99
N LEU A 273 -16.34 -0.54 8.91
CA LEU A 273 -15.53 -1.28 7.94
C LEU A 273 -14.18 -1.74 8.55
N PHE A 274 -13.51 -0.90 9.35
CA PHE A 274 -12.31 -1.31 10.08
C PHE A 274 -12.59 -2.36 11.15
N ALA A 275 -13.74 -2.30 11.82
CA ALA A 275 -14.14 -3.35 12.75
C ALA A 275 -14.38 -4.70 12.03
N GLN A 276 -14.93 -4.67 10.80
CA GLN A 276 -15.05 -5.87 9.96
C GLN A 276 -13.69 -6.40 9.48
N ALA A 277 -12.71 -5.51 9.31
CA ALA A 277 -11.32 -5.88 9.03
C ALA A 277 -10.53 -6.30 10.29
N GLU A 278 -11.15 -6.24 11.47
CA GLU A 278 -10.52 -6.47 12.78
C GLU A 278 -9.31 -5.55 13.07
N LEU A 279 -9.30 -4.35 12.47
CA LEU A 279 -8.27 -3.32 12.66
C LEU A 279 -8.68 -2.31 13.73
N TYR A 280 -8.78 -2.80 14.97
CA TYR A 280 -9.36 -2.06 16.09
C TYR A 280 -8.59 -0.78 16.50
N HIS A 281 -7.29 -0.69 16.21
CA HIS A 281 -6.49 0.52 16.44
C HIS A 281 -7.00 1.72 15.62
N PHE A 282 -7.43 1.50 14.38
CA PHE A 282 -8.05 2.55 13.57
C PHE A 282 -9.44 2.91 14.12
N CYS A 283 -10.20 1.92 14.59
CA CYS A 283 -11.51 2.16 15.20
C CYS A 283 -11.41 3.10 16.41
N ALA A 284 -10.46 2.86 17.32
CA ALA A 284 -10.23 3.73 18.48
C ALA A 284 -9.93 5.18 18.04
N SER A 285 -9.00 5.33 17.10
CA SER A 285 -8.58 6.63 16.56
C SER A 285 -9.76 7.38 15.90
N ILE A 286 -10.65 6.67 15.20
CA ILE A 286 -11.84 7.27 14.59
C ILE A 286 -12.86 7.72 15.63
N GLN A 287 -13.10 6.92 16.67
CA GLN A 287 -14.01 7.30 17.75
C GLN A 287 -13.53 8.59 18.44
N GLU A 288 -12.23 8.72 18.69
CA GLU A 288 -11.62 9.92 19.25
C GLU A 288 -11.87 11.18 18.40
N LEU A 289 -11.92 11.05 17.07
CA LEU A 289 -12.25 12.16 16.17
C LEU A 289 -13.73 12.58 16.20
N ILE A 290 -14.62 11.68 16.60
CA ILE A 290 -16.07 11.95 16.69
C ILE A 290 -16.43 12.62 18.03
N ILE A 291 -15.71 12.31 19.12
CA ILE A 291 -15.96 12.83 20.47
C ILE A 291 -16.14 14.37 20.52
N PRO A 292 -15.27 15.20 19.89
CA PRO A 292 -15.41 16.66 19.91
C PRO A 292 -16.76 17.15 19.38
N VAL A 293 -17.32 16.46 18.37
CA VAL A 293 -18.63 16.79 17.79
C VAL A 293 -19.76 16.58 18.80
N TYR A 294 -19.76 15.43 19.49
CA TYR A 294 -20.79 15.15 20.49
C TYR A 294 -20.67 16.02 21.73
N LYS A 295 -19.44 16.38 22.12
CA LYS A 295 -19.19 17.33 23.22
C LYS A 295 -19.72 18.73 22.88
N SER A 296 -19.38 19.29 21.71
CA SER A 296 -19.82 20.63 21.31
C SER A 296 -21.34 20.75 21.21
N ARG A 297 -22.01 19.66 20.79
CA ARG A 297 -23.48 19.57 20.69
C ARG A 297 -24.18 19.16 21.99
N ARG A 298 -23.45 18.87 23.08
CA ARG A 298 -23.97 18.33 24.35
C ARG A 298 -24.82 17.06 24.16
N ALA A 299 -24.45 16.24 23.18
CA ALA A 299 -25.17 15.01 22.83
C ALA A 299 -24.72 13.84 23.74
N TYR A 300 -25.00 13.94 25.05
CA TYR A 300 -24.48 13.01 26.06
C TYR A 300 -24.85 11.55 25.82
N GLY A 301 -26.03 11.27 25.25
CA GLY A 301 -26.43 9.89 24.92
C GLY A 301 -25.56 9.26 23.82
N GLN A 302 -25.13 10.04 22.82
CA GLN A 302 -24.21 9.57 21.78
C GLN A 302 -22.78 9.49 22.31
N LEU A 303 -22.40 10.41 23.18
CA LEU A 303 -21.10 10.39 23.85
C LEU A 303 -20.94 9.13 24.74
N ALA A 304 -21.98 8.75 25.49
CA ALA A 304 -21.98 7.51 26.27
C ALA A 304 -21.78 6.28 25.38
N LYS A 305 -22.52 6.18 24.26
CA LYS A 305 -22.36 5.10 23.28
C LYS A 305 -20.96 5.04 22.68
N CYS A 306 -20.37 6.20 22.36
CA CYS A 306 -19.01 6.31 21.83
C CYS A 306 -17.98 5.75 22.83
N HIS A 307 -18.09 6.11 24.11
CA HIS A 307 -17.21 5.58 25.15
C HIS A 307 -17.42 4.08 25.42
N THR A 308 -18.65 3.58 25.41
CA THR A 308 -18.90 2.12 25.47
C THR A 308 -18.28 1.40 24.28
N SER A 309 -18.39 1.97 23.07
CA SER A 309 -17.72 1.41 21.90
C SER A 309 -16.21 1.39 22.04
N LEU A 310 -15.61 2.44 22.61
CA LEU A 310 -14.16 2.47 22.90
C LEU A 310 -13.77 1.40 23.90
N THR A 311 -14.53 1.18 24.97
CA THR A 311 -14.30 0.08 25.93
C THR A 311 -14.24 -1.26 25.19
N ASN A 312 -15.25 -1.57 24.38
CA ASN A 312 -15.29 -2.83 23.62
C ASN A 312 -14.13 -2.95 22.63
N ILE A 313 -13.74 -1.85 21.97
CA ILE A 313 -12.60 -1.83 21.03
C ILE A 313 -11.30 -2.17 21.77
N TYR A 314 -11.07 -1.59 22.95
CA TYR A 314 -9.89 -1.87 23.74
C TYR A 314 -9.89 -3.29 24.32
N GLU A 315 -11.05 -3.82 24.70
CA GLU A 315 -11.20 -5.23 25.08
C GLU A 315 -10.81 -6.16 23.91
N SER A 316 -11.28 -5.89 22.69
CA SER A 316 -10.90 -6.68 21.50
C SER A 316 -9.41 -6.58 21.16
N ILE A 317 -8.77 -5.42 21.39
CA ILE A 317 -7.31 -5.28 21.24
C ILE A 317 -6.58 -6.14 22.27
N LEU A 318 -7.02 -6.12 23.53
CA LEU A 318 -6.44 -6.97 24.58
C LEU A 318 -6.60 -8.45 24.26
N GLU A 319 -7.75 -8.88 23.75
CA GLU A 319 -7.98 -10.26 23.30
C GLU A 319 -7.04 -10.65 22.14
N GLN A 320 -6.85 -9.76 21.16
CA GLN A 320 -5.90 -9.98 20.05
C GLN A 320 -4.46 -10.11 20.52
N GLU A 321 -4.04 -9.30 21.51
CA GLU A 321 -2.70 -9.33 22.09
C GLU A 321 -2.50 -10.54 23.02
N ALA A 322 -3.56 -10.98 23.71
CA ALA A 322 -3.53 -12.15 24.58
C ALA A 322 -3.49 -13.48 23.82
N SER A 323 -3.82 -13.49 22.52
CA SER A 323 -3.75 -14.70 21.68
C SER A 323 -2.33 -15.30 21.67
N PRO A 324 -2.18 -16.63 21.77
CA PRO A 324 -0.88 -17.30 21.59
C PRO A 324 -0.43 -17.30 20.12
N ILE A 325 -1.37 -17.11 19.19
CA ILE A 325 -1.08 -16.96 17.75
C ILE A 325 -1.01 -15.45 17.46
N PRO A 326 0.13 -14.94 16.96
CA PRO A 326 0.27 -13.54 16.58
C PRO A 326 -0.82 -13.12 15.58
N PHE A 327 -1.54 -12.05 15.90
CA PHE A 327 -2.58 -11.54 15.01
C PHE A 327 -1.98 -10.88 13.77
N ILE A 328 -2.22 -11.46 12.59
CA ILE A 328 -1.80 -10.93 11.28
C ILE A 328 -2.99 -10.19 10.64
N ASP A 329 -2.78 -8.93 10.24
CA ASP A 329 -3.82 -8.07 9.67
C ASP A 329 -4.10 -8.37 8.18
N ALA A 330 -3.08 -8.82 7.45
CA ALA A 330 -3.17 -9.18 6.03
C ALA A 330 -1.97 -10.03 5.61
N THR A 331 -2.11 -10.71 4.48
CA THR A 331 -0.97 -11.32 3.78
C THR A 331 -0.51 -10.40 2.65
N TYR A 332 0.81 -10.34 2.44
CA TYR A 332 1.40 -9.47 1.43
C TYR A 332 2.19 -10.28 0.41
N TYR A 333 2.03 -9.94 -0.87
CA TYR A 333 2.67 -10.64 -1.98
C TYR A 333 3.30 -9.67 -2.96
N ARG A 334 4.59 -9.81 -3.24
CA ARG A 334 5.25 -9.15 -4.37
C ARG A 334 4.90 -9.89 -5.65
N VAL A 335 4.42 -9.16 -6.66
CA VAL A 335 4.10 -9.67 -7.99
C VAL A 335 4.88 -8.88 -9.03
N GLY A 336 5.79 -9.56 -9.73
CA GLY A 336 6.53 -9.03 -10.88
C GLY A 336 5.88 -9.47 -12.19
N PHE A 337 5.71 -8.53 -13.13
CA PHE A 337 5.12 -8.76 -14.44
C PHE A 337 6.18 -8.67 -15.53
N TYR A 338 6.37 -9.72 -16.31
CA TYR A 338 7.38 -9.75 -17.39
C TYR A 338 6.79 -10.29 -18.69
N GLY A 339 6.88 -9.51 -19.76
CA GLY A 339 6.32 -9.84 -21.07
C GLY A 339 5.57 -8.66 -21.67
N GLU A 340 5.78 -8.39 -22.96
CA GLU A 340 5.27 -7.17 -23.62
C GLU A 340 3.72 -7.06 -23.60
N ARG A 341 3.03 -8.20 -23.55
CA ARG A 341 1.55 -8.25 -23.51
C ARG A 341 0.96 -7.72 -22.21
N PHE A 342 1.73 -7.65 -21.13
CA PHE A 342 1.33 -6.97 -19.90
C PHE A 342 1.26 -5.43 -20.06
N GLY A 343 1.73 -4.88 -21.19
CA GLY A 343 1.61 -3.47 -21.52
C GLY A 343 2.24 -2.57 -20.45
N LYS A 344 1.42 -1.73 -19.79
CA LYS A 344 1.88 -0.80 -18.74
C LYS A 344 2.42 -1.49 -17.50
N LEU A 345 2.12 -2.77 -17.29
CA LEU A 345 2.61 -3.58 -16.16
C LEU A 345 3.96 -4.24 -16.48
N ASN A 346 4.35 -4.37 -17.75
CA ASN A 346 5.60 -5.05 -18.13
C ASN A 346 6.82 -4.41 -17.44
N LYS A 347 7.70 -5.26 -16.88
CA LYS A 347 8.90 -4.91 -16.13
C LYS A 347 8.61 -4.07 -14.87
N LYS A 348 7.41 -4.21 -14.27
CA LYS A 348 7.06 -3.57 -12.99
C LYS A 348 6.74 -4.60 -11.93
N GLU A 349 7.01 -4.22 -10.69
CA GLU A 349 6.71 -5.01 -9.50
C GLU A 349 5.74 -4.25 -8.61
N TYR A 350 4.81 -4.99 -8.03
CA TYR A 350 3.79 -4.46 -7.14
C TYR A 350 3.74 -5.30 -5.86
N VAL A 351 3.47 -4.68 -4.73
CA VAL A 351 3.05 -5.41 -3.51
C VAL A 351 1.54 -5.42 -3.48
N PHE A 352 0.95 -6.60 -3.30
CA PHE A 352 -0.47 -6.83 -3.13
C PHE A 352 -0.76 -7.08 -1.66
N ARG A 353 -1.85 -6.50 -1.14
CA ARG A 353 -2.39 -6.78 0.17
C ARG A 353 -3.66 -7.63 0.00
N GLU A 354 -3.61 -8.85 0.53
CA GLU A 354 -4.72 -9.81 0.50
C GLU A 354 -5.24 -10.08 1.93
N PRO A 355 -6.47 -10.59 2.07
CA PRO A 355 -6.98 -11.09 3.35
C PRO A 355 -6.02 -12.09 4.01
N ARG A 356 -6.04 -12.13 5.35
CA ARG A 356 -5.10 -12.91 6.18
C ARG A 356 -5.10 -14.42 5.91
N ASP A 357 -6.18 -14.95 5.35
CA ASP A 357 -6.41 -16.36 5.07
C ASP A 357 -5.97 -16.77 3.66
N VAL A 358 -5.69 -15.81 2.77
CA VAL A 358 -5.23 -16.06 1.40
C VAL A 358 -3.78 -16.52 1.42
N ARG A 359 -3.53 -17.72 0.89
CA ARG A 359 -2.20 -18.34 0.79
C ARG A 359 -1.57 -18.07 -0.58
N LEU A 360 -0.27 -18.34 -0.69
CA LEU A 360 0.49 -18.15 -1.92
C LEU A 360 -0.14 -18.89 -3.12
N GLY A 361 -0.63 -20.12 -2.91
CA GLY A 361 -1.31 -20.89 -3.97
C GLY A 361 -2.59 -20.23 -4.46
N ASP A 362 -3.39 -19.67 -3.54
CA ASP A 362 -4.68 -19.05 -3.87
C ASP A 362 -4.48 -17.79 -4.73
N ILE A 363 -3.50 -16.94 -4.38
CA ILE A 363 -3.18 -15.75 -5.17
C ILE A 363 -2.53 -16.12 -6.52
N MET A 364 -1.71 -17.18 -6.57
CA MET A 364 -1.13 -17.67 -7.82
C MET A 364 -2.24 -18.10 -8.80
N GLU A 365 -3.21 -18.88 -8.35
CA GLU A 365 -4.36 -19.30 -9.16
C GLU A 365 -5.23 -18.12 -9.58
N LYS A 366 -5.57 -17.24 -8.63
CA LYS A 366 -6.35 -16.02 -8.86
C LYS A 366 -5.74 -15.14 -9.94
N LEU A 367 -4.46 -14.81 -9.83
CA LEU A 367 -3.79 -13.95 -10.82
C LEU A 367 -3.61 -14.68 -12.15
N SER A 368 -3.35 -15.99 -12.15
CA SER A 368 -3.27 -16.77 -13.39
C SER A 368 -4.57 -16.66 -14.17
N HIS A 369 -5.70 -16.95 -13.53
CA HIS A 369 -7.02 -16.88 -14.17
C HIS A 369 -7.33 -15.47 -14.71
N ILE A 370 -7.00 -14.41 -13.94
CA ILE A 370 -7.24 -13.02 -14.35
C ILE A 370 -6.44 -12.66 -15.61
N TYR A 371 -5.15 -13.01 -15.66
CA TYR A 371 -4.29 -12.60 -16.76
C TYR A 371 -4.36 -13.55 -17.95
N GLU A 372 -4.57 -14.85 -17.76
CA GLU A 372 -4.82 -15.80 -18.87
C GLU A 372 -6.09 -15.43 -19.63
N ALA A 373 -7.16 -15.06 -18.94
CA ALA A 373 -8.40 -14.61 -19.59
C ALA A 373 -8.22 -13.35 -20.46
N LYS A 374 -7.14 -12.58 -20.26
CA LYS A 374 -6.78 -11.40 -21.07
C LYS A 374 -5.84 -11.72 -22.23
N MET A 375 -5.23 -12.90 -22.25
CA MET A 375 -4.30 -13.31 -23.29
C MET A 375 -5.06 -14.06 -24.40
N ASP A 376 -4.69 -13.84 -25.66
CA ASP A 376 -5.23 -14.64 -26.77
C ASP A 376 -4.70 -16.09 -26.65
N GLY A 377 -5.51 -17.08 -27.05
CA GLY A 377 -5.25 -18.52 -26.88
C GLY A 377 -3.97 -19.10 -27.52
N ASN A 378 -3.09 -18.27 -28.09
CA ASN A 378 -1.75 -18.64 -28.58
C ASN A 378 -0.62 -18.34 -27.58
N HIS A 379 -0.90 -17.75 -26.41
CA HIS A 379 0.14 -17.36 -25.45
C HIS A 379 0.03 -18.16 -24.16
N THR A 380 1.18 -18.59 -23.65
CA THR A 380 1.28 -19.27 -22.37
C THR A 380 1.69 -18.29 -21.27
N LEU A 381 0.94 -18.28 -20.17
CA LEU A 381 1.35 -17.63 -18.94
C LEU A 381 2.19 -18.63 -18.12
N HIS A 382 3.36 -18.20 -17.66
CA HIS A 382 4.22 -19.01 -16.82
C HIS A 382 4.45 -18.32 -15.48
N ILE A 383 4.21 -19.04 -14.38
CA ILE A 383 4.61 -18.56 -13.06
C ILE A 383 6.05 -19.00 -12.79
N ILE A 384 6.91 -18.03 -12.47
CA ILE A 384 8.25 -18.26 -11.97
C ILE A 384 8.12 -18.70 -10.50
N PRO A 385 8.48 -19.95 -10.16
CA PRO A 385 8.22 -20.51 -8.83
C PRO A 385 9.21 -20.03 -7.77
N ASP A 386 10.38 -19.55 -8.17
CA ASP A 386 11.41 -19.05 -7.26
C ASP A 386 11.38 -17.52 -7.12
N SER A 387 11.93 -17.01 -6.02
CA SER A 387 12.03 -15.58 -5.73
C SER A 387 13.32 -14.94 -6.28
N ARG A 388 14.02 -15.63 -7.21
CA ARG A 388 15.30 -15.15 -7.75
C ARG A 388 15.14 -13.83 -8.49
N GLN A 389 16.22 -13.08 -8.62
CA GLN A 389 16.21 -11.88 -9.45
C GLN A 389 16.04 -12.27 -10.92
N VAL A 390 14.98 -11.75 -11.55
CA VAL A 390 14.65 -12.08 -12.94
C VAL A 390 15.36 -11.11 -13.87
N ASN A 391 16.20 -11.64 -14.77
CA ASN A 391 16.72 -10.87 -15.88
C ASN A 391 15.72 -10.92 -17.04
N ALA A 392 15.05 -9.79 -17.31
CA ALA A 392 14.00 -9.72 -18.32
C ALA A 392 14.51 -10.01 -19.74
N ASP A 393 15.80 -9.82 -19.99
CA ASP A 393 16.40 -10.02 -21.32
C ASP A 393 16.74 -11.50 -21.59
N GLU A 394 16.74 -12.35 -20.57
CA GLU A 394 16.94 -13.80 -20.67
C GLU A 394 15.62 -14.58 -20.85
N LEU A 395 14.48 -13.91 -20.67
CA LEU A 395 13.16 -14.52 -20.82
C LEU A 395 12.80 -14.70 -22.29
N GLN A 396 12.00 -15.73 -22.59
CA GLN A 396 11.61 -16.00 -23.97
C GLN A 396 10.70 -14.88 -24.51
N PRO A 397 11.05 -14.28 -25.67
CA PRO A 397 10.19 -13.29 -26.31
C PRO A 397 8.81 -13.87 -26.65
N GLY A 398 7.76 -13.10 -26.42
CA GLY A 398 6.37 -13.52 -26.68
C GLY A 398 5.71 -14.36 -25.59
N VAL A 399 6.45 -14.75 -24.53
CA VAL A 399 5.89 -15.46 -23.37
C VAL A 399 5.64 -14.46 -22.22
N CYS A 400 4.58 -14.69 -21.45
CA CYS A 400 4.24 -13.89 -20.29
C CYS A 400 4.63 -14.61 -19.01
N TYR A 401 5.40 -13.95 -18.15
CA TYR A 401 5.84 -14.48 -16.87
C TYR A 401 5.31 -13.64 -15.70
N LEU A 402 4.79 -14.33 -14.69
CA LEU A 402 4.48 -13.76 -13.38
C LEU A 402 5.47 -14.32 -12.36
N GLN A 403 6.01 -13.46 -11.51
CA GLN A 403 6.77 -13.89 -10.34
C GLN A 403 6.04 -13.46 -9.09
N ILE A 404 5.58 -14.42 -8.28
CA ILE A 404 4.79 -14.14 -7.07
C ILE A 404 5.60 -14.61 -5.86
N THR A 405 5.84 -13.73 -4.90
CA THR A 405 6.65 -14.01 -3.71
C THR A 405 5.95 -13.45 -2.48
N ALA A 406 5.75 -14.28 -1.45
CA ALA A 406 5.27 -13.80 -0.16
C ALA A 406 6.31 -12.85 0.47
N VAL A 407 5.84 -11.73 1.00
CA VAL A 407 6.67 -10.73 1.68
C VAL A 407 6.04 -10.43 3.03
N ASP A 408 6.84 -10.09 4.04
CA ASP A 408 6.28 -9.61 5.31
C ASP A 408 6.61 -8.13 5.53
N PRO A 409 5.70 -7.36 6.15
CA PRO A 409 5.88 -5.94 6.41
C PRO A 409 7.09 -5.70 7.32
N VAL A 410 7.70 -4.53 7.21
CA VAL A 410 8.85 -4.11 8.02
C VAL A 410 8.41 -3.02 8.99
N MET A 411 8.63 -3.23 10.29
CA MET A 411 8.39 -2.20 11.31
C MET A 411 9.49 -1.12 11.31
N GLU A 412 9.19 0.10 11.77
CA GLU A 412 10.16 1.21 11.81
C GLU A 412 11.42 0.90 12.64
N ASP A 413 11.26 0.12 13.71
CA ASP A 413 12.32 -0.21 14.67
C ASP A 413 13.09 -1.51 14.30
N GLU A 414 12.81 -2.12 13.13
CA GLU A 414 13.47 -3.35 12.69
C GLU A 414 14.91 -3.12 12.17
N ASP A 415 15.86 -3.87 12.72
CA ASP A 415 17.23 -3.95 12.18
C ASP A 415 17.29 -4.88 10.95
N LEU A 416 17.27 -4.25 9.77
CA LEU A 416 17.33 -4.95 8.48
C LEU A 416 18.68 -5.63 8.20
N GLY A 417 19.73 -5.24 8.92
CA GLY A 417 21.05 -5.89 8.86
C GLY A 417 21.12 -7.19 9.67
N SER A 418 20.10 -7.49 10.47
CA SER A 418 20.06 -8.68 11.31
C SER A 418 20.04 -9.97 10.48
N ARG A 419 20.89 -10.92 10.86
CA ARG A 419 21.01 -12.24 10.19
C ARG A 419 19.84 -13.17 10.52
N ARG A 420 19.12 -12.89 11.61
CA ARG A 420 17.99 -13.68 12.12
C ARG A 420 16.91 -13.80 11.04
N GLU A 421 16.37 -15.00 10.86
CA GLU A 421 15.05 -15.17 10.27
C GLU A 421 14.02 -14.50 11.16
N ARG A 422 13.05 -13.83 10.53
CA ARG A 422 11.98 -13.17 11.25
C ARG A 422 11.05 -14.23 11.82
N ILE A 423 11.07 -14.35 13.13
CA ILE A 423 9.93 -14.91 13.86
C ILE A 423 8.94 -13.78 13.97
N PHE A 424 7.67 -14.04 13.63
CA PHE A 424 6.55 -13.16 13.95
C PHE A 424 6.46 -12.98 15.48
N SER A 425 7.32 -12.15 16.05
CA SER A 425 7.15 -11.57 17.37
C SER A 425 6.45 -10.24 17.14
N LEU A 426 5.17 -10.31 16.77
CA LEU A 426 4.28 -9.16 16.93
C LEU A 426 4.00 -8.89 18.42
N SER A 427 4.57 -9.68 19.34
CA SER A 427 4.44 -9.42 20.76
C SER A 427 5.44 -8.36 21.21
N THR A 428 4.84 -7.39 21.90
CA THR A 428 5.41 -6.41 22.83
C THR A 428 5.89 -5.08 22.24
N GLY A 429 4.98 -4.11 22.30
CA GLY A 429 5.38 -2.78 22.70
C GLY A 429 4.98 -1.65 21.78
N THR A 430 3.72 -1.57 21.35
CA THR A 430 2.92 -0.33 21.30
C THR A 430 1.68 -0.53 20.43
N VAL A 431 0.56 0.07 20.85
CA VAL A 431 -0.64 0.26 20.01
C VAL A 431 -0.28 1.26 18.89
N ARG A 432 0.53 0.82 17.92
CA ARG A 432 0.84 1.60 16.73
C ARG A 432 -0.06 1.14 15.59
N ALA A 433 -0.53 2.13 14.83
CA ALA A 433 -1.26 1.86 13.61
C ALA A 433 -0.38 1.02 12.67
N ARG A 434 -0.93 -0.07 12.15
CA ARG A 434 -0.22 -1.01 11.27
C ARG A 434 -0.16 -0.44 9.86
N VAL A 435 0.69 0.56 9.70
CA VAL A 435 0.88 1.28 8.44
C VAL A 435 2.27 0.94 7.91
N PHE A 436 2.32 0.26 6.76
CA PHE A 436 3.56 -0.32 6.22
C PHE A 436 3.80 0.13 4.79
N ASP A 437 4.97 0.70 4.51
CA ASP A 437 5.46 1.03 3.17
C ASP A 437 6.71 0.24 2.76
N ARG A 438 7.21 -0.61 3.66
CA ARG A 438 8.38 -1.46 3.45
C ARG A 438 8.04 -2.92 3.71
N PHE A 439 8.55 -3.77 2.83
CA PHE A 439 8.30 -5.22 2.84
C PHE A 439 9.61 -5.94 2.59
N LEU A 440 9.80 -7.12 3.19
CA LEU A 440 10.98 -7.93 2.89
C LEU A 440 10.65 -9.39 2.65
N PHE A 441 11.54 -10.03 1.91
CA PHE A 441 11.56 -11.48 1.71
C PHE A 441 13.01 -11.98 1.59
N ASP A 442 13.20 -13.23 1.98
CA ASP A 442 14.50 -13.90 1.89
C ASP A 442 14.48 -14.90 0.73
N THR A 443 15.55 -14.90 -0.07
CA THR A 443 15.73 -15.77 -1.24
C THR A 443 16.96 -16.66 -1.03
N PRO A 444 16.78 -17.98 -0.88
CA PRO A 444 17.91 -18.90 -0.81
C PRO A 444 18.53 -19.08 -2.19
N PHE A 445 19.87 -19.09 -2.25
CA PHE A 445 20.61 -19.37 -3.48
C PHE A 445 21.98 -19.98 -3.20
N THR A 446 22.57 -20.56 -4.23
CA THR A 446 23.96 -21.05 -4.23
C THR A 446 24.74 -20.34 -5.33
N LYS A 447 26.06 -20.20 -5.20
CA LYS A 447 26.90 -19.60 -6.27
C LYS A 447 26.90 -20.41 -7.57
N ASN A 448 26.48 -21.68 -7.50
CA ASN A 448 26.33 -22.57 -8.65
C ASN A 448 24.96 -22.41 -9.36
N GLY A 449 24.12 -21.46 -8.94
CA GLY A 449 22.84 -21.12 -9.57
C GLY A 449 21.65 -21.97 -9.13
N LYS A 450 21.82 -22.93 -8.21
CA LYS A 450 20.71 -23.67 -7.59
C LYS A 450 20.09 -22.87 -6.45
N THR A 451 18.78 -23.05 -6.23
CA THR A 451 18.05 -22.41 -5.11
C THR A 451 18.41 -23.02 -3.75
N GLN A 452 18.57 -24.34 -3.70
CA GLN A 452 18.94 -25.07 -2.47
C GLN A 452 20.25 -25.85 -2.65
N GLY A 453 21.06 -25.87 -1.59
CA GLY A 453 22.32 -26.61 -1.49
C GLY A 453 22.60 -27.10 -0.07
N GLY A 454 23.81 -27.63 0.16
CA GLY A 454 24.31 -27.94 1.52
C GLY A 454 24.50 -26.67 2.35
N LEU A 455 24.58 -26.81 3.68
CA LEU A 455 24.71 -25.67 4.59
C LEU A 455 25.94 -24.80 4.27
N GLU A 456 27.03 -25.42 3.83
CA GLU A 456 28.29 -24.81 3.44
C GLU A 456 28.20 -23.92 2.18
N ASP A 457 27.21 -24.18 1.32
CA ASP A 457 27.02 -23.49 0.04
C ASP A 457 25.73 -22.66 -0.01
N GLN A 458 24.92 -22.69 1.05
CA GLN A 458 23.60 -22.06 1.09
C GLN A 458 23.68 -20.58 1.48
N TRP A 459 23.69 -19.71 0.47
CA TRP A 459 23.56 -18.27 0.66
C TRP A 459 22.09 -17.88 0.86
N LYS A 460 21.89 -16.73 1.49
CA LYS A 460 20.58 -16.09 1.67
C LYS A 460 20.66 -14.65 1.20
N ARG A 461 19.74 -14.22 0.33
CA ARG A 461 19.59 -12.82 -0.07
C ARG A 461 18.31 -12.26 0.54
N ARG A 462 18.43 -11.28 1.43
CA ARG A 462 17.31 -10.50 1.94
C ARG A 462 17.04 -9.33 1.03
N THR A 463 15.82 -9.22 0.53
CA THR A 463 15.41 -8.09 -0.31
C THR A 463 14.38 -7.27 0.42
N VAL A 464 14.61 -5.97 0.55
CA VAL A 464 13.70 -4.99 1.12
C VAL A 464 13.14 -4.13 0.00
N LEU A 465 11.82 -4.17 -0.13
CA LEU A 465 11.03 -3.42 -1.09
C LEU A 465 10.44 -2.20 -0.40
N GLN A 466 10.41 -1.07 -1.10
CA GLN A 466 9.66 0.11 -0.70
C GLN A 466 8.57 0.39 -1.73
N THR A 467 7.34 0.56 -1.26
CA THR A 467 6.20 0.91 -2.10
C THR A 467 6.02 2.41 -2.22
N GLU A 468 5.27 2.86 -3.23
CA GLU A 468 4.99 4.29 -3.47
C GLU A 468 4.19 4.99 -2.35
N GLY A 469 3.55 4.20 -1.50
CA GLY A 469 2.82 4.64 -0.32
C GLY A 469 2.71 3.50 0.68
N SER A 470 1.89 3.69 1.70
CA SER A 470 1.71 2.73 2.78
C SER A 470 0.39 1.97 2.70
N PHE A 471 0.39 0.71 3.10
CA PHE A 471 -0.81 -0.06 3.36
C PHE A 471 -1.34 0.14 4.79
N PRO A 472 -2.65 0.01 5.03
CA PRO A 472 -3.71 -0.11 4.02
C PRO A 472 -3.89 1.19 3.22
N ALA A 473 -4.02 1.06 1.90
CA ALA A 473 -4.13 2.18 0.96
C ALA A 473 -5.55 2.30 0.39
N LEU A 474 -5.78 3.24 -0.54
CA LEU A 474 -7.04 3.32 -1.28
C LEU A 474 -7.19 2.22 -2.35
N VAL A 475 -6.11 1.50 -2.66
CA VAL A 475 -6.05 0.40 -3.64
C VAL A 475 -5.36 -0.81 -3.01
N ASN A 476 -5.65 -2.01 -3.52
CA ASN A 476 -5.12 -3.26 -2.94
C ASN A 476 -3.67 -3.56 -3.32
N ARG A 477 -3.10 -2.86 -4.30
CA ARG A 477 -1.71 -3.02 -4.71
C ARG A 477 -1.03 -1.69 -4.91
N LEU A 478 0.25 -1.63 -4.56
CA LEU A 478 1.08 -0.43 -4.70
C LEU A 478 2.34 -0.77 -5.49
N LEU A 479 2.79 0.18 -6.31
CA LEU A 479 4.02 0.03 -7.09
C LEU A 479 5.24 -0.02 -6.17
N VAL A 480 6.17 -0.94 -6.45
CA VAL A 480 7.50 -0.93 -5.83
C VAL A 480 8.36 0.15 -6.48
N ILE A 481 8.81 1.12 -5.70
CA ILE A 481 9.63 2.25 -6.16
C ILE A 481 11.12 2.07 -5.86
N LYS A 482 11.45 1.21 -4.89
CA LYS A 482 12.82 0.92 -4.47
C LYS A 482 12.95 -0.55 -4.06
N SER A 483 14.07 -1.16 -4.41
CA SER A 483 14.42 -2.52 -4.03
C SER A 483 15.89 -2.55 -3.64
N GLU A 484 16.19 -2.99 -2.43
CA GLU A 484 17.55 -3.10 -1.89
C GLU A 484 17.76 -4.53 -1.41
N SER A 485 18.91 -5.12 -1.74
CA SER A 485 19.22 -6.49 -1.34
C SER A 485 20.52 -6.58 -0.54
N LEU A 486 20.49 -7.35 0.54
CA LEU A 486 21.64 -7.72 1.35
C LEU A 486 21.86 -9.23 1.25
N GLU A 487 23.09 -9.64 0.97
CA GLU A 487 23.46 -11.06 0.91
C GLU A 487 24.17 -11.48 2.20
N PHE A 488 23.76 -12.64 2.70
CA PHE A 488 24.37 -13.32 3.83
C PHE A 488 25.11 -14.55 3.33
N SER A 489 26.36 -14.68 3.78
CA SER A 489 27.18 -15.86 3.51
C SER A 489 26.59 -17.11 4.17
N PRO A 490 26.99 -18.33 3.76
CA PRO A 490 26.45 -19.57 4.31
C PRO A 490 26.65 -19.69 5.82
N VAL A 491 27.77 -19.17 6.32
CA VAL A 491 28.08 -19.09 7.75
C VAL A 491 27.13 -18.15 8.47
N GLU A 492 26.93 -16.95 7.94
CA GLU A 492 26.02 -15.95 8.52
C GLU A 492 24.56 -16.41 8.50
N ASN A 493 24.16 -17.11 7.43
CA ASN A 493 22.86 -17.73 7.33
C ASN A 493 22.66 -18.79 8.42
N ALA A 494 23.65 -19.65 8.64
CA ALA A 494 23.60 -20.67 9.68
C ALA A 494 23.59 -20.09 11.10
N ILE A 495 24.38 -19.03 11.37
CA ILE A 495 24.29 -18.27 12.63
C ILE A 495 22.88 -17.71 12.81
N GLY A 496 22.33 -17.09 11.76
CA GLY A 496 20.97 -16.54 11.77
C GLY A 496 19.91 -17.58 12.13
N MET A 497 20.01 -18.81 11.62
CA MET A 497 19.10 -19.92 11.97
C MET A 497 19.16 -20.28 13.47
N ILE A 498 20.37 -20.32 14.06
CA ILE A 498 20.56 -20.58 15.49
C ILE A 498 19.96 -19.45 16.31
N GLU A 499 20.31 -18.20 15.99
CA GLU A 499 19.82 -17.02 16.70
C GLU A 499 18.30 -16.89 16.64
N THR A 500 17.69 -17.19 15.50
CA THR A 500 16.24 -17.28 15.34
C THR A 500 15.67 -18.31 16.31
N ARG A 501 16.17 -19.54 16.29
CA ARG A 501 15.67 -20.60 17.19
C ARG A 501 15.81 -20.19 18.67
N THR A 502 16.93 -19.58 19.04
CA THR A 502 17.18 -19.03 20.38
C THR A 502 16.16 -17.95 20.76
N ALA A 503 15.87 -17.01 19.84
CA ALA A 503 14.89 -15.95 20.07
C ALA A 503 13.48 -16.49 20.26
N ALA A 504 13.05 -17.48 19.45
CA ALA A 504 11.75 -18.13 19.63
C ALA A 504 11.61 -18.75 21.03
N LEU A 505 12.63 -19.48 21.49
CA LEU A 505 12.64 -20.03 22.84
C LEU A 505 12.65 -18.94 23.91
N ARG A 506 13.43 -17.87 23.73
CA ARG A 506 13.49 -16.76 24.70
C ARG A 506 12.12 -16.08 24.86
N ASN A 507 11.42 -15.82 23.76
CA ASN A 507 10.11 -15.16 23.79
C ASN A 507 9.10 -15.98 24.62
N GLU A 508 9.09 -17.31 24.49
CA GLU A 508 8.25 -18.20 25.31
C GLU A 508 8.62 -18.18 26.81
N LEU A 509 9.84 -17.76 27.16
CA LEU A 509 10.35 -17.69 28.54
C LEU A 509 10.16 -16.33 29.21
N GLU A 510 10.11 -15.24 28.45
CA GLU A 510 10.10 -13.88 29.01
C GLU A 510 8.72 -13.31 29.32
N GLU A 511 7.62 -13.88 28.81
CA GLU A 511 6.29 -13.32 29.04
C GLU A 511 5.68 -13.72 30.42
N PRO A 512 5.35 -12.75 31.29
CA PRO A 512 4.48 -12.94 32.44
C PRO A 512 3.04 -12.65 32.00
N ARG A 513 2.40 -13.59 31.29
CA ARG A 513 0.93 -13.55 31.11
C ARG A 513 0.29 -13.97 32.44
N SER A 514 -0.34 -13.02 33.11
CA SER A 514 -0.80 -13.11 34.50
C SER A 514 -2.13 -13.86 34.71
N SER A 515 -2.56 -14.67 33.73
CA SER A 515 -3.83 -15.39 33.74
C SER A 515 -3.60 -16.91 33.88
N GLU A 516 -4.26 -17.57 34.84
CA GLU A 516 -4.19 -19.03 35.02
C GLU A 516 -4.62 -19.83 33.77
N GLY A 517 -5.42 -19.23 32.88
CA GLY A 517 -5.87 -19.83 31.62
C GLY A 517 -4.81 -19.94 30.51
N ASP A 518 -3.68 -19.23 30.61
CA ASP A 518 -2.65 -19.18 29.55
C ASP A 518 -1.54 -20.24 29.69
N GLN A 519 -1.58 -21.07 30.74
CA GLN A 519 -0.48 -21.99 31.04
C GLN A 519 -0.39 -23.19 30.10
N LEU A 520 -1.52 -23.75 29.66
CA LEU A 520 -1.56 -24.95 28.82
C LEU A 520 -1.10 -24.70 27.37
N PRO A 521 -1.57 -23.64 26.67
CA PRO A 521 -1.08 -23.33 25.31
C PRO A 521 0.42 -22.97 25.30
N ARG A 522 0.90 -22.29 26.34
CA ARG A 522 2.31 -21.98 26.54
C ARG A 522 3.15 -23.24 26.70
N LEU A 523 2.69 -24.19 27.51
CA LEU A 523 3.38 -25.47 27.70
C LEU A 523 3.53 -26.21 26.36
N GLN A 524 2.46 -26.30 25.57
CA GLN A 524 2.48 -26.98 24.26
C GLN A 524 3.40 -26.28 23.24
N SER A 525 3.38 -24.95 23.16
CA SER A 525 4.28 -24.19 22.28
C SER A 525 5.74 -24.38 22.69
N LEU A 526 6.02 -24.25 24.00
CA LEU A 526 7.34 -24.46 24.57
C LEU A 526 7.83 -25.89 24.31
N GLN A 527 7.00 -26.91 24.53
CA GLN A 527 7.30 -28.32 24.26
C GLN A 527 7.69 -28.53 22.80
N ARG A 528 6.90 -28.02 21.85
CA ARG A 528 7.15 -28.15 20.41
C ARG A 528 8.47 -27.49 19.99
N ILE A 529 8.73 -26.26 20.45
CA ILE A 529 9.94 -25.53 20.09
C ILE A 529 11.16 -26.19 20.77
N LEU A 530 11.05 -26.58 22.03
CA LEU A 530 12.14 -27.20 22.79
C LEU A 530 12.49 -28.59 22.21
N GLN A 531 11.51 -29.43 21.93
CA GLN A 531 11.70 -30.74 21.29
C GLN A 531 12.42 -30.61 19.96
N GLY A 532 11.95 -29.73 19.06
CA GLY A 532 12.62 -29.49 17.78
C GLY A 532 13.98 -28.79 17.88
N SER A 533 14.42 -28.42 19.09
CA SER A 533 15.73 -27.82 19.37
C SER A 533 16.72 -28.81 19.95
N VAL A 534 16.30 -29.64 20.92
CA VAL A 534 17.21 -30.55 21.68
C VAL A 534 17.02 -32.03 21.36
N ALA A 535 15.92 -32.42 20.70
CA ALA A 535 15.54 -33.79 20.40
C ALA A 535 15.09 -33.92 18.94
N VAL A 536 15.92 -33.46 18.01
CA VAL A 536 15.59 -33.39 16.58
C VAL A 536 15.59 -34.79 15.95
N GLN A 537 14.48 -35.17 15.30
CA GLN A 537 14.31 -36.51 14.71
C GLN A 537 14.42 -36.53 13.16
N VAL A 538 14.24 -35.40 12.50
CA VAL A 538 14.09 -35.32 11.02
C VAL A 538 15.16 -34.44 10.35
N ASN A 539 15.51 -33.32 10.96
CA ASN A 539 16.54 -32.39 10.46
C ASN A 539 17.85 -32.56 11.24
N SER A 540 18.99 -32.29 10.61
CA SER A 540 20.33 -32.47 11.22
C SER A 540 20.67 -31.43 12.33
N GLY A 541 19.70 -30.61 12.72
CA GLY A 541 19.77 -29.72 13.90
C GLY A 541 20.92 -28.74 13.90
N VAL A 542 21.18 -28.14 15.07
CA VAL A 542 22.27 -27.18 15.28
C VAL A 542 23.66 -27.83 15.15
N LEU A 543 23.74 -29.16 15.36
CA LEU A 543 24.96 -29.95 15.18
C LEU A 543 25.48 -29.92 13.73
N SER A 544 24.58 -29.92 12.74
CA SER A 544 24.97 -29.83 11.34
C SER A 544 25.69 -28.54 10.96
N VAL A 545 25.42 -27.45 11.69
CA VAL A 545 26.17 -26.19 11.55
C VAL A 545 27.60 -26.39 12.03
N CYS A 546 27.80 -27.05 13.18
CA CYS A 546 29.13 -27.35 13.69
C CYS A 546 29.89 -28.29 12.76
N THR A 547 29.22 -29.31 12.19
CA THR A 547 29.90 -30.22 11.27
C THR A 547 30.30 -29.54 9.97
N ALA A 548 29.42 -28.72 9.38
CA ALA A 548 29.71 -28.03 8.12
C ALA A 548 30.84 -27.01 8.24
N PHE A 549 30.94 -26.34 9.39
CA PHE A 549 31.78 -25.14 9.54
C PHE A 549 32.97 -25.30 10.50
N LEU A 550 32.92 -26.26 11.42
CA LEU A 550 33.92 -26.46 12.48
C LEU A 550 34.66 -27.81 12.39
N SER A 551 34.10 -28.90 11.82
CA SER A 551 34.86 -30.15 11.59
C SER A 551 35.78 -30.09 10.38
N GLY A 552 37.03 -29.72 10.64
CA GLY A 552 38.18 -30.56 10.29
C GLY A 552 38.71 -30.65 8.85
N GLU A 553 37.93 -30.44 7.78
CA GLU A 553 38.51 -30.46 6.42
C GLU A 553 39.04 -29.08 5.99
N PRO A 554 40.27 -28.94 5.45
CA PRO A 554 40.87 -27.65 5.10
C PRO A 554 40.06 -26.82 4.09
N ALA A 555 39.21 -27.48 3.30
CA ALA A 555 38.38 -26.87 2.28
C ALA A 555 37.09 -26.23 2.84
N THR A 556 36.50 -26.82 3.88
CA THR A 556 35.22 -26.38 4.48
C THR A 556 35.39 -25.67 5.83
N ARG A 557 36.54 -25.86 6.50
CA ARG A 557 36.84 -25.21 7.78
C ARG A 557 36.87 -23.69 7.63
N LEU A 558 36.06 -23.01 8.44
CA LEU A 558 36.09 -21.56 8.54
C LEU A 558 37.48 -21.06 8.91
N ARG A 559 37.99 -20.10 8.12
CA ARG A 559 39.27 -19.43 8.38
C ARG A 559 39.12 -18.16 9.21
N SER A 560 37.94 -17.54 9.19
CA SER A 560 37.67 -16.33 9.96
C SER A 560 37.48 -16.69 11.44
N GLN A 561 38.41 -16.23 12.27
CA GLN A 561 38.35 -16.39 13.72
C GLN A 561 37.16 -15.63 14.32
N GLU A 562 36.79 -14.49 13.75
CA GLU A 562 35.61 -13.70 14.15
C GLU A 562 34.32 -14.50 13.93
N LEU A 563 34.15 -15.12 12.77
CA LEU A 563 32.95 -15.93 12.47
C LEU A 563 32.89 -17.21 13.32
N GLN A 564 34.03 -17.83 13.64
CA GLN A 564 34.09 -18.95 14.59
C GLN A 564 33.64 -18.52 15.99
N GLN A 565 34.08 -17.33 16.45
CA GLN A 565 33.64 -16.77 17.73
C GLN A 565 32.15 -16.45 17.73
N LEU A 566 31.61 -15.92 16.62
CA LEU A 566 30.18 -15.65 16.49
C LEU A 566 29.33 -16.94 16.53
N ILE A 567 29.74 -18.00 15.83
CA ILE A 567 29.08 -19.31 15.93
C ILE A 567 29.12 -19.80 17.37
N ALA A 568 30.29 -19.75 18.02
CA ALA A 568 30.43 -20.21 19.39
C ALA A 568 29.55 -19.42 20.37
N ALA A 569 29.50 -18.10 20.24
CA ALA A 569 28.65 -17.24 21.06
C ALA A 569 27.16 -17.55 20.86
N ALA A 570 26.70 -17.68 19.61
CA ALA A 570 25.31 -18.02 19.30
C ALA A 570 24.90 -19.40 19.86
N LEU A 571 25.82 -20.38 19.81
CA LEU A 571 25.61 -21.72 20.37
C LEU A 571 25.56 -21.73 21.90
N LEU A 572 26.46 -21.00 22.56
CA LEU A 572 26.46 -20.86 24.02
C LEU A 572 25.14 -20.22 24.50
N GLU A 573 24.71 -19.15 23.83
CA GLU A 573 23.44 -18.49 24.11
C GLU A 573 22.25 -19.44 23.91
N PHE A 574 22.22 -20.16 22.78
CA PHE A 574 21.20 -21.16 22.49
C PHE A 574 21.10 -22.23 23.58
N MET A 575 22.24 -22.78 24.00
CA MET A 575 22.30 -23.81 25.05
C MET A 575 21.85 -23.26 26.41
N ALA A 576 22.22 -22.03 26.76
CA ALA A 576 21.77 -21.37 27.98
C ALA A 576 20.25 -21.17 28.00
N VAL A 577 19.67 -20.76 26.87
CA VAL A 577 18.22 -20.59 26.70
C VAL A 577 17.51 -21.96 26.75
N CYS A 578 18.02 -22.99 26.08
CA CYS A 578 17.49 -24.36 26.16
C CYS A 578 17.49 -24.89 27.61
N LYS A 579 18.58 -24.68 28.36
CA LYS A 579 18.66 -25.07 29.78
C LYS A 579 17.62 -24.35 30.63
N ARG A 580 17.41 -23.05 30.39
CA ARG A 580 16.35 -22.27 31.05
C ARG A 580 14.96 -22.80 30.67
N ALA A 581 14.73 -23.12 29.40
CA ALA A 581 13.48 -23.68 28.90
C ALA A 581 13.13 -25.04 29.54
N ILE A 582 14.09 -25.95 29.67
CA ILE A 582 13.91 -27.24 30.35
C ILE A 582 13.51 -27.02 31.81
N ARG A 583 14.15 -26.08 32.52
CA ARG A 583 13.80 -25.75 33.92
C ARG A 583 12.40 -25.18 34.05
N VAL A 584 11.99 -24.32 33.11
CA VAL A 584 10.63 -23.76 33.10
C VAL A 584 9.61 -24.84 32.78
N HIS A 585 9.87 -25.67 31.76
CA HIS A 585 9.02 -26.82 31.41
C HIS A 585 8.78 -27.74 32.60
N PHE A 586 9.83 -28.11 33.37
CA PHE A 586 9.68 -28.93 34.58
C PHE A 586 8.71 -28.35 35.62
N ARG A 587 8.61 -27.01 35.71
CA ARG A 587 7.69 -26.35 36.64
C ARG A 587 6.24 -26.31 36.14
N LEU A 588 6.02 -26.49 34.85
CA LEU A 588 4.72 -26.34 34.19
C LEU A 588 4.02 -27.69 33.94
N ILE A 589 4.74 -28.80 33.95
CA ILE A 589 4.21 -30.13 33.62
C ILE A 589 3.51 -30.85 34.77
N GLY A 590 2.54 -31.71 34.42
CA GLY A 590 1.95 -32.72 35.30
C GLY A 590 2.69 -34.08 35.26
N GLU A 591 2.13 -35.10 35.92
CA GLU A 591 2.71 -36.46 35.93
C GLU A 591 2.73 -37.11 34.53
N GLU A 592 1.76 -36.77 33.68
CA GLU A 592 1.60 -37.29 32.33
C GLU A 592 2.73 -36.92 31.35
N ASP A 593 3.40 -35.79 31.57
CA ASP A 593 4.47 -35.28 30.72
C ASP A 593 5.89 -35.64 31.24
N GLN A 594 6.01 -36.40 32.33
CA GLN A 594 7.32 -36.70 32.94
C GLN A 594 8.24 -37.55 32.04
N GLU A 595 7.69 -38.52 31.32
CA GLU A 595 8.46 -39.31 30.36
C GLU A 595 8.97 -38.43 29.22
N PHE A 596 8.12 -37.53 28.70
CA PHE A 596 8.50 -36.58 27.67
C PHE A 596 9.58 -35.61 28.15
N HIS A 597 9.46 -35.09 29.38
CA HIS A 597 10.48 -34.24 29.98
C HIS A 597 11.84 -34.96 30.08
N THR A 598 11.82 -36.23 30.49
CA THR A 598 13.05 -37.05 30.57
C THR A 598 13.71 -37.20 29.20
N GLN A 599 12.93 -37.39 28.13
CA GLN A 599 13.46 -37.41 26.76
C GLN A 599 14.11 -36.09 26.37
N LEU A 600 13.51 -34.94 26.71
CA LEU A 600 14.10 -33.62 26.45
C LEU A 600 15.42 -33.41 27.20
N VAL A 601 15.50 -33.84 28.46
CA VAL A 601 16.72 -33.78 29.27
C VAL A 601 17.82 -34.64 28.66
N ASN A 602 17.51 -35.88 28.27
CA ASN A 602 18.47 -36.79 27.63
C ASN A 602 18.95 -36.22 26.28
N GLY A 603 18.05 -35.66 25.47
CA GLY A 603 18.39 -34.98 24.22
C GLY A 603 19.33 -33.80 24.44
N PHE A 604 19.05 -32.95 25.42
CA PHE A 604 19.92 -31.82 25.77
C PHE A 604 21.30 -32.28 26.26
N GLN A 605 21.39 -33.34 27.06
CA GLN A 605 22.66 -33.90 27.51
C GLN A 605 23.48 -34.45 26.34
N SER A 606 22.87 -35.20 25.42
CA SER A 606 23.52 -35.70 24.20
C SER A 606 24.03 -34.55 23.34
N LEU A 607 23.20 -33.53 23.11
CA LEU A 607 23.56 -32.34 22.34
C LEU A 607 24.74 -31.59 22.99
N THR A 608 24.74 -31.46 24.32
CA THR A 608 25.85 -30.82 25.06
C THR A 608 27.15 -31.59 24.88
N ALA A 609 27.11 -32.92 25.00
CA ALA A 609 28.28 -33.77 24.82
C ALA A 609 28.86 -33.64 23.40
N GLU A 610 28.01 -33.70 22.37
CA GLU A 610 28.45 -33.59 20.99
C GLU A 610 29.00 -32.21 20.65
N LEU A 611 28.33 -31.13 21.09
CA LEU A 611 28.79 -29.76 20.85
C LEU A 611 30.11 -29.45 21.58
N SER A 612 30.36 -30.08 22.73
CA SER A 612 31.59 -29.88 23.50
C SER A 612 32.87 -30.29 22.75
N HIS A 613 32.76 -31.23 21.79
CA HIS A 613 33.88 -31.62 20.93
C HIS A 613 34.31 -30.49 19.99
N TYR A 614 33.39 -29.61 19.61
CA TYR A 614 33.65 -28.46 18.73
C TYR A 614 33.98 -27.20 19.51
N ILE A 615 33.28 -26.97 20.62
CA ILE A 615 33.42 -25.78 21.46
C ILE A 615 33.57 -26.24 22.93
N PRO A 616 34.82 -26.42 23.40
CA PRO A 616 35.09 -26.86 24.77
C PRO A 616 34.51 -25.94 25.85
N ALA A 617 34.32 -24.65 25.54
CA ALA A 617 33.76 -23.65 26.45
C ALA A 617 32.30 -23.95 26.89
N ILE A 618 31.57 -24.78 26.12
CA ILE A 618 30.21 -25.20 26.47
C ILE A 618 30.19 -25.96 27.80
N LEU A 619 31.24 -26.73 28.12
CA LEU A 619 31.33 -27.48 29.39
C LEU A 619 31.72 -26.59 30.58
N SER A 620 32.28 -25.40 30.35
CA SER A 620 32.72 -24.50 31.42
C SER A 620 31.67 -23.48 31.84
N GLU A 621 30.70 -23.16 30.98
CA GLU A 621 29.67 -22.13 31.24
C GLU A 621 28.27 -22.69 31.56
N LEU A 622 28.00 -23.97 31.26
CA LEU A 622 26.75 -24.67 31.55
C LEU A 622 26.92 -25.67 32.69
#